data_AF-A0A3R9BCR7-F1
#
_entry.id   AF-A0A3R9BCR7-F1
#
_cell.length_a   1.000
_cell.length_b   1.000
_cell.length_c   1.000
_cell.angle_alpha   90.00
_cell.angle_beta   90.00
_cell.angle_gamma   90.00
#
_symmetry.space_group_name_H-M   'P 1'
#
loop_
_entity.id
_entity.type
_entity.pdbx_description
1 polymer ?
#
loop_
_entity_poly.entity_id
_entity_poly.type
_entity_poly.pdbx_seq_one_letter_code
_entity_poly.pdbx_strand_id
1 'polypeptide(L)'
;MSRLTLAAAVAALTVCAAPAFAQDAPPAPPAAAPAPARTPSPEEAAFEARGEAFNAEAERMKAELDAVIEDPALDAETKKTRTDAIITRYEPAFNAFADDLGAFFRTFAEKPENAEKKTEILAAAEAAPAQIRAIPAQIRQAVAQAVTAPPAPAAAD
;
A
#
# COMPACT_ATOMS: atom_id res chain seq x y z
N MET A 1 10.54 36.00 2.53
CA MET A 1 9.32 36.64 3.09
C MET A 1 8.78 37.59 2.04
N SER A 2 7.51 37.41 1.62
CA SER A 2 6.59 38.35 0.94
C SER A 2 5.50 37.52 0.27
N ARG A 3 4.40 37.19 0.97
CA ARG A 3 3.11 37.91 1.05
C ARG A 3 2.34 37.99 -0.28
N LEU A 4 1.25 37.23 -0.31
CA LEU A 4 -0.08 37.56 -0.86
C LEU A 4 -0.14 38.33 -2.19
N THR A 5 -0.63 37.64 -3.21
CA THR A 5 -1.50 38.23 -4.23
C THR A 5 -2.68 37.32 -4.48
N LEU A 6 -3.76 37.62 -3.75
CA LEU A 6 -5.12 37.23 -4.07
C LEU A 6 -5.62 38.15 -5.21
N ALA A 7 -6.56 37.64 -6.00
CA ALA A 7 -7.43 38.33 -6.95
C ALA A 7 -6.97 38.45 -8.41
N ALA A 8 -7.64 37.69 -9.29
CA ALA A 8 -8.20 38.21 -10.54
C ALA A 8 -9.38 37.33 -10.97
N ALA A 9 -10.58 37.91 -10.87
CA ALA A 9 -11.82 37.40 -11.44
C ALA A 9 -12.11 38.17 -12.74
N VAL A 10 -12.49 37.49 -13.83
CA VAL A 10 -13.20 38.08 -15.00
C VAL A 10 -13.88 36.91 -15.72
N ALA A 11 -15.19 36.67 -15.60
CA ALA A 11 -16.33 37.37 -16.19
C ALA A 11 -16.51 37.16 -17.70
N ALA A 12 -17.79 36.95 -18.06
CA ALA A 12 -18.44 37.13 -19.35
C ALA A 12 -18.40 35.96 -20.37
N LEU A 13 -19.49 35.20 -20.40
CA LEU A 13 -20.08 34.76 -21.68
C LEU A 13 -21.55 35.21 -21.73
N THR A 14 -21.70 36.41 -22.28
CA THR A 14 -22.69 36.80 -23.31
C THR A 14 -24.06 36.13 -23.30
N VAL A 15 -25.05 36.94 -22.94
CA VAL A 15 -26.46 36.82 -23.29
C VAL A 15 -26.64 36.94 -24.82
N CYS A 16 -27.27 35.95 -25.43
CA CYS A 16 -28.03 36.09 -26.68
C CYS A 16 -29.49 35.69 -26.38
N ALA A 17 -30.43 36.56 -26.72
CA ALA A 17 -31.84 36.47 -26.41
C ALA A 17 -32.67 35.91 -27.57
N ALA A 18 -33.60 34.97 -27.31
CA ALA A 18 -34.96 34.77 -27.87
C ALA A 18 -35.55 33.39 -27.42
N PRO A 19 -36.87 33.13 -27.51
CA PRO A 19 -37.93 33.40 -26.54
C PRO A 19 -38.43 32.15 -25.76
N ALA A 20 -39.33 32.42 -24.81
CA ALA A 20 -39.97 31.54 -23.82
C ALA A 20 -40.33 30.09 -24.23
N PHE A 21 -39.80 29.14 -23.45
CA PHE A 21 -40.64 28.17 -22.74
C PHE A 21 -40.31 28.27 -21.24
N ALA A 22 -41.32 28.58 -20.44
CA ALA A 22 -41.24 28.46 -18.99
C ALA A 22 -41.09 26.98 -18.63
N GLN A 23 -39.84 26.53 -18.47
CA GLN A 23 -39.55 25.38 -17.63
C GLN A 23 -39.09 25.96 -16.30
N ASP A 24 -40.00 25.92 -15.33
CA ASP A 24 -39.67 26.05 -13.91
C ASP A 24 -38.73 24.88 -13.58
N ALA A 25 -37.45 25.06 -13.87
CA ALA A 25 -36.41 24.13 -13.47
C ALA A 25 -36.27 24.31 -11.96
N PRO A 26 -36.47 23.26 -11.15
CA PRO A 26 -36.26 23.35 -9.72
C PRO A 26 -34.85 23.91 -9.47
N PRO A 27 -34.69 24.84 -8.51
CA PRO A 27 -33.40 25.44 -8.23
C PRO A 27 -32.38 24.33 -8.00
N ALA A 28 -31.25 24.44 -8.70
CA ALA A 28 -30.15 23.49 -8.52
C ALA A 28 -29.79 23.45 -7.03
N PRO A 29 -29.68 22.25 -6.42
CA PRO A 29 -29.32 22.14 -5.02
C PRO A 29 -27.99 22.86 -4.80
N PRO A 30 -27.83 23.59 -3.68
CA PRO A 30 -26.57 24.25 -3.39
C PRO A 30 -25.45 23.22 -3.45
N ALA A 31 -24.39 23.54 -4.19
CA ALA A 31 -23.20 22.71 -4.24
C ALA A 31 -22.75 22.43 -2.80
N ALA A 32 -22.71 21.15 -2.42
CA ALA A 32 -22.23 20.75 -1.12
C ALA A 32 -20.81 21.30 -0.92
N ALA A 33 -20.59 22.01 0.18
CA ALA A 33 -19.26 22.48 0.53
C ALA A 33 -18.30 21.28 0.55
N PRO A 34 -17.09 21.40 -0.02
CA PRO A 34 -16.11 20.33 0.06
C PRO A 34 -15.87 20.00 1.54
N ALA A 35 -16.03 18.73 1.90
CA ALA A 35 -15.71 18.28 3.25
C ALA A 35 -14.24 18.61 3.55
N PRO A 36 -13.91 19.13 4.73
CA PRO A 36 -12.53 19.42 5.09
C PRO A 36 -11.71 18.14 5.01
N ALA A 37 -10.55 18.22 4.37
CA ALA A 37 -9.59 17.11 4.37
C ALA A 37 -9.24 16.77 5.83
N ARG A 38 -9.39 15.50 6.21
CA ARG A 38 -8.98 15.04 7.54
C ARG A 38 -7.46 15.00 7.59
N THR A 39 -6.89 15.69 8.56
CA THR A 39 -5.48 15.53 8.93
C THR A 39 -5.33 14.15 9.60
N PRO A 40 -4.35 13.32 9.18
CA PRO A 40 -4.10 12.04 9.82
C PRO A 40 -3.76 12.23 11.30
N SER A 41 -4.19 11.28 12.13
CA SER A 41 -3.81 11.28 13.54
C SER A 41 -2.32 10.97 13.69
N PRO A 42 -1.69 11.34 14.83
CA PRO A 42 -0.30 10.97 15.10
C PRO A 42 -0.04 9.46 15.04
N GLU A 43 -1.03 8.65 15.42
CA GLU A 43 -0.96 7.19 15.33
C GLU A 43 -0.95 6.71 13.88
N GLU A 44 -1.80 7.28 13.02
CA GLU A 44 -1.84 6.95 11.59
C GLU A 44 -0.52 7.31 10.91
N ALA A 45 0.04 8.49 11.22
CA ALA A 45 1.34 8.90 10.71
C ALA A 45 2.49 8.01 11.21
N ALA A 46 2.46 7.59 12.48
CA ALA A 46 3.46 6.67 13.03
C ALA A 46 3.38 5.29 12.37
N PHE A 47 2.17 4.79 12.11
CA PHE A 47 1.97 3.52 11.42
C PHE A 47 2.40 3.59 9.96
N GLU A 48 2.12 4.70 9.27
CA GLU A 48 2.61 4.94 7.90
C GLU A 48 4.14 4.89 7.83
N ALA A 49 4.83 5.60 8.74
CA ALA A 49 6.29 5.55 8.83
C ALA A 49 6.83 4.13 9.10
N ARG A 50 6.12 3.32 9.89
CA ARG A 50 6.46 1.90 10.10
C ARG A 50 6.27 1.09 8.81
N GLY A 51 5.21 1.35 8.05
CA GLY A 51 4.98 0.74 6.75
C GLY A 51 6.08 1.07 5.73
N GLU A 52 6.51 2.33 5.67
CA GLU A 52 7.62 2.75 4.80
C GLU A 52 8.94 2.07 5.18
N ALA A 53 9.25 2.00 6.48
CA ALA A 53 10.45 1.32 6.97
C ALA A 53 10.41 -0.18 6.65
N PHE A 54 9.28 -0.83 6.85
CA PHE A 54 9.08 -2.24 6.48
C PHE A 54 9.24 -2.46 4.97
N ASN A 55 8.67 -1.57 4.14
CA ASN A 55 8.81 -1.66 2.69
C ASN A 55 10.28 -1.53 2.25
N ALA A 56 11.03 -0.60 2.84
CA ALA A 56 12.45 -0.46 2.56
C ALA A 56 13.26 -1.73 2.92
N GLU A 57 12.94 -2.38 4.04
CA GLU A 57 13.55 -3.66 4.42
C GLU A 57 13.15 -4.81 3.47
N ALA A 58 11.89 -4.84 3.01
CA ALA A 58 11.41 -5.85 2.06
C ALA A 58 12.08 -5.70 0.68
N GLU A 59 12.25 -4.47 0.19
CA GLU A 59 12.98 -4.17 -1.06
C GLU A 59 14.45 -4.55 -0.94
N ARG A 60 15.06 -4.31 0.22
CA ARG A 60 16.44 -4.74 0.49
C ARG A 60 16.57 -6.26 0.48
N MET A 61 15.65 -6.97 1.13
CA MET A 61 15.60 -8.43 1.08
C MET A 61 15.46 -8.91 -0.35
N LYS A 62 14.56 -8.31 -1.15
CA LYS A 62 14.40 -8.66 -2.56
C LYS A 62 15.70 -8.51 -3.34
N ALA A 63 16.40 -7.38 -3.19
CA ALA A 63 17.67 -7.15 -3.86
C ALA A 63 18.75 -8.18 -3.46
N GLU A 64 18.82 -8.54 -2.17
CA GLU A 64 19.73 -9.60 -1.68
C GLU A 64 19.37 -10.97 -2.26
N LEU A 65 18.09 -11.30 -2.39
CA LEU A 65 17.62 -12.55 -2.99
C LEU A 65 17.92 -12.62 -4.49
N ASP A 66 17.58 -11.56 -5.23
CA ASP A 66 17.84 -11.47 -6.68
C ASP A 66 19.34 -11.63 -6.97
N ALA A 67 20.20 -10.97 -6.18
CA ALA A 67 21.66 -11.10 -6.32
C ALA A 67 22.16 -12.54 -6.16
N VAL A 68 21.55 -13.33 -5.26
CA VAL A 68 21.90 -14.76 -5.10
C VAL A 68 21.33 -15.62 -6.22
N ILE A 69 20.08 -15.38 -6.62
CA ILE A 69 19.37 -16.18 -7.62
C ILE A 69 20.00 -15.98 -9.00
N GLU A 70 20.38 -14.75 -9.34
CA GLU A 70 20.93 -14.37 -10.65
C GLU A 70 22.42 -14.69 -10.78
N ASP A 71 23.14 -14.98 -9.69
CA ASP A 71 24.57 -15.31 -9.73
C ASP A 71 24.80 -16.62 -10.51
N PRO A 72 25.46 -16.57 -11.69
CA PRO A 72 25.70 -17.77 -12.50
C PRO A 72 26.82 -18.66 -11.93
N ALA A 73 27.60 -18.17 -10.96
CA ALA A 73 28.67 -18.95 -10.33
C ALA A 73 28.18 -19.89 -9.22
N LEU A 74 26.91 -19.77 -8.80
CA LEU A 74 26.32 -20.58 -7.74
C LEU A 74 25.47 -21.70 -8.31
N ASP A 75 25.66 -22.91 -7.77
CA ASP A 75 24.76 -24.04 -8.02
C ASP A 75 23.43 -23.87 -7.26
N ALA A 76 22.43 -24.69 -7.61
CA ALA A 76 21.09 -24.63 -7.05
C ALA A 76 21.04 -24.85 -5.52
N GLU A 77 21.89 -25.72 -4.97
CA GLU A 77 21.94 -26.01 -3.53
C GLU A 77 22.52 -24.82 -2.76
N THR A 78 23.60 -24.23 -3.29
CA THR A 78 24.20 -23.03 -2.73
C THR A 78 23.25 -21.84 -2.79
N LYS A 79 22.54 -21.66 -3.91
CA LYS A 79 21.50 -20.61 -4.04
C LYS A 79 20.43 -20.77 -2.97
N LYS A 80 19.83 -21.97 -2.87
CA LYS A 80 18.79 -22.27 -1.87
C LYS A 80 19.27 -21.98 -0.45
N THR A 81 20.48 -22.44 -0.10
CA THR A 81 21.04 -22.24 1.25
C THR A 81 21.24 -20.76 1.58
N ARG A 82 21.79 -19.98 0.64
CA ARG A 82 22.03 -18.54 0.84
C ARG A 82 20.72 -17.75 0.90
N THR A 83 19.75 -18.03 0.04
CA THR A 83 18.43 -17.41 0.10
C THR A 83 17.69 -17.77 1.37
N ASP A 84 17.76 -19.03 1.83
CA ASP A 84 17.15 -19.46 3.10
C ASP A 84 17.73 -18.66 4.27
N ALA A 85 19.05 -18.41 4.28
CA ALA A 85 19.70 -17.59 5.30
C ALA A 85 19.26 -16.11 5.26
N ILE A 86 19.15 -15.53 4.05
CA ILE A 86 18.63 -14.17 3.86
C ILE A 86 17.20 -14.09 4.41
N ILE A 87 16.30 -14.98 3.99
CA ILE A 87 14.89 -14.97 4.44
C ILE A 87 14.81 -15.10 5.97
N THR A 88 15.59 -16.00 6.57
CA THR A 88 15.64 -16.17 8.04
C THR A 88 16.04 -14.89 8.76
N ARG A 89 16.96 -14.10 8.18
CA ARG A 89 17.39 -12.82 8.75
C ARG A 89 16.29 -11.76 8.73
N TYR A 90 15.41 -11.77 7.72
CA TYR A 90 14.33 -10.80 7.57
C TYR A 90 13.00 -11.23 8.20
N GLU A 91 12.80 -12.53 8.50
CA GLU A 91 11.60 -13.05 9.17
C GLU A 91 11.15 -12.24 10.41
N PRO A 92 12.06 -11.80 11.32
CA PRO A 92 11.66 -10.97 12.45
C PRO A 92 10.99 -9.64 12.04
N ALA A 93 11.39 -9.03 10.93
CA ALA A 93 10.80 -7.78 10.44
C ALA A 93 9.35 -8.00 9.96
N PHE A 94 9.08 -9.10 9.26
CA PHE A 94 7.72 -9.49 8.86
C PHE A 94 6.84 -9.76 10.08
N ASN A 95 7.37 -10.46 11.08
CA ASN A 95 6.63 -10.73 12.32
C ASN A 95 6.30 -9.44 13.08
N ALA A 96 7.28 -8.55 13.24
CA ALA A 96 7.08 -7.27 13.92
C ALA A 96 6.06 -6.39 13.19
N PHE A 97 6.16 -6.27 11.86
CA PHE A 97 5.19 -5.48 11.09
C PHE A 97 3.79 -6.08 11.14
N ALA A 98 3.67 -7.42 11.14
CA ALA A 98 2.39 -8.09 11.32
C ALA A 98 1.77 -7.81 12.70
N ASP A 99 2.58 -7.78 13.77
CA ASP A 99 2.12 -7.40 15.11
C ASP A 99 1.62 -5.95 15.13
N ASP A 100 2.40 -5.03 14.57
CA ASP A 100 2.05 -3.61 14.46
C ASP A 100 0.76 -3.39 13.67
N LEU A 101 0.59 -4.07 12.53
CA LEU A 101 -0.63 -3.98 11.71
C LEU A 101 -1.87 -4.46 12.46
N GLY A 102 -1.75 -5.60 13.16
CA GLY A 102 -2.84 -6.13 13.96
C GLY A 102 -3.22 -5.20 15.11
N ALA A 103 -2.22 -4.60 15.77
CA ALA A 103 -2.44 -3.62 16.83
C ALA A 103 -3.13 -2.36 16.27
N PHE A 104 -2.63 -1.84 15.14
CA PHE A 104 -3.20 -0.68 14.46
C PHE A 104 -4.68 -0.90 14.10
N PHE A 105 -5.03 -2.03 13.48
CA PHE A 105 -6.43 -2.29 13.16
C PHE A 105 -7.34 -2.42 14.38
N ARG A 106 -6.85 -2.98 15.50
CA ARG A 106 -7.63 -3.02 16.75
C ARG A 106 -7.88 -1.61 17.28
N THR A 107 -6.86 -0.74 17.33
CA THR A 107 -7.07 0.66 17.74
C THR A 107 -7.98 1.40 16.77
N PHE A 108 -7.82 1.17 15.47
CA PHE A 108 -8.65 1.77 14.44
C PHE A 108 -10.11 1.36 14.57
N ALA A 109 -10.40 0.11 14.94
CA ALA A 109 -11.76 -0.40 15.14
C ALA A 109 -12.49 0.26 16.33
N GLU A 110 -11.75 0.80 17.30
CA GLU A 110 -12.33 1.49 18.47
C GLU A 110 -12.72 2.95 18.18
N LYS A 111 -12.34 3.49 17.01
CA LYS A 111 -12.71 4.86 16.63
C LYS A 111 -14.24 4.95 16.40
N PRO A 112 -14.93 6.00 16.91
CA PRO A 112 -16.38 6.13 16.78
C PRO A 112 -16.90 6.06 15.34
N GLU A 113 -16.16 6.61 14.38
CA GLU A 113 -16.49 6.55 12.96
C GLU A 113 -16.50 5.13 12.36
N ASN A 114 -15.86 4.18 13.03
CA ASN A 114 -15.72 2.80 12.58
C ASN A 114 -16.69 1.84 13.27
N ALA A 115 -17.59 2.34 14.12
CA ALA A 115 -18.50 1.51 14.92
C ALA A 115 -19.31 0.52 14.06
N GLU A 116 -19.79 0.95 12.89
CA GLU A 116 -20.57 0.11 11.95
C GLU A 116 -19.73 -1.01 11.31
N LYS A 117 -18.41 -0.79 11.16
CA LYS A 117 -17.47 -1.73 10.52
C LYS A 117 -16.57 -2.45 11.52
N LYS A 118 -16.77 -2.24 12.82
CA LYS A 118 -15.87 -2.72 13.88
C LYS A 118 -15.58 -4.22 13.76
N THR A 119 -16.60 -5.04 13.55
CA THR A 119 -16.44 -6.49 13.38
C THR A 119 -15.57 -6.85 12.18
N GLU A 120 -15.76 -6.17 11.05
CA GLU A 120 -14.96 -6.40 9.83
C GLU A 120 -13.50 -6.00 10.05
N ILE A 121 -13.26 -4.84 10.68
CA ILE A 121 -11.92 -4.36 10.98
C ILE A 121 -11.21 -5.30 11.96
N LEU A 122 -11.92 -5.82 12.96
CA LEU A 122 -11.35 -6.81 13.89
C LEU A 122 -11.03 -8.14 13.19
N ALA A 123 -11.87 -8.60 12.26
CA ALA A 123 -11.55 -9.76 11.44
C ALA A 123 -10.29 -9.52 10.59
N ALA A 124 -10.15 -8.32 10.00
CA ALA A 124 -8.95 -7.93 9.27
C ALA A 124 -7.71 -7.85 10.18
N ALA A 125 -7.87 -7.41 11.44
CA ALA A 125 -6.81 -7.38 12.45
C ALA A 125 -6.25 -8.75 12.82
N GLU A 126 -6.99 -9.82 12.53
CA GLU A 126 -6.52 -11.20 12.69
C GLU A 126 -5.97 -11.76 11.37
N ALA A 127 -6.69 -11.57 10.28
CA ALA A 127 -6.35 -12.17 8.99
C ALA A 127 -5.14 -11.53 8.31
N ALA A 128 -5.01 -10.20 8.32
CA ALA A 128 -3.94 -9.52 7.59
C ALA A 128 -2.54 -9.80 8.20
N PRO A 129 -2.35 -9.77 9.53
CA PRO A 129 -1.09 -10.18 10.13
C PRO A 129 -0.70 -11.63 9.80
N ALA A 130 -1.66 -12.55 9.75
CA ALA A 130 -1.37 -13.95 9.41
C ALA A 130 -0.83 -14.07 7.97
N GLN A 131 -1.38 -13.30 7.03
CA GLN A 131 -0.89 -13.27 5.66
C GLN A 131 0.54 -12.73 5.57
N ILE A 132 0.87 -11.66 6.31
CA ILE A 132 2.23 -11.10 6.32
C ILE A 132 3.24 -12.11 6.86
N ARG A 133 2.89 -12.82 7.95
CA ARG A 133 3.76 -13.86 8.54
C ARG A 133 3.97 -15.07 7.62
N ALA A 134 3.08 -15.30 6.66
CA ALA A 134 3.23 -16.38 5.68
C ALA A 134 4.21 -16.04 4.55
N ILE A 135 4.50 -14.76 4.30
CA ILE A 135 5.31 -14.31 3.15
C ILE A 135 6.71 -14.96 3.14
N PRO A 136 7.49 -14.99 4.24
CA PRO A 136 8.81 -15.62 4.22
C PRO A 136 8.78 -17.08 3.75
N ALA A 137 7.79 -17.87 4.21
CA ALA A 137 7.63 -19.26 3.78
C ALA A 137 7.25 -19.37 2.30
N GLN A 138 6.38 -18.48 1.80
CA GLN A 138 6.02 -18.42 0.38
C GLN A 138 7.24 -18.09 -0.50
N ILE A 139 8.11 -17.17 -0.05
CA ILE A 139 9.35 -16.84 -0.75
C ILE A 139 10.28 -18.05 -0.79
N ARG A 140 10.47 -18.78 0.32
CA ARG A 140 11.28 -20.02 0.33
C ARG A 140 10.76 -21.04 -0.69
N GLN A 141 9.44 -21.20 -0.78
CA GLN A 141 8.81 -22.09 -1.76
C GLN A 141 9.06 -21.62 -3.20
N ALA A 142 8.89 -20.33 -3.49
CA ALA A 142 9.14 -19.76 -4.81
C ALA A 142 10.61 -19.92 -5.24
N VAL A 143 11.55 -19.70 -4.31
CA VAL A 143 12.98 -19.91 -4.59
C VAL A 143 13.28 -21.38 -4.87
N ALA A 144 12.76 -22.31 -4.06
CA ALA A 144 12.95 -23.74 -4.29
C ALA A 144 12.45 -24.18 -5.68
N GLN A 145 11.34 -23.60 -6.15
CA GLN A 145 10.84 -23.84 -7.52
C GLN A 145 11.74 -23.21 -8.58
N ALA A 146 12.20 -21.97 -8.38
CA ALA A 146 13.03 -21.25 -9.34
C ALA A 146 14.39 -21.93 -9.57
N VAL A 147 15.03 -22.45 -8.51
CA VAL A 147 16.36 -23.07 -8.62
C VAL A 147 16.33 -24.51 -9.16
N THR A 148 15.14 -25.14 -9.21
CA THR A 148 14.96 -26.50 -9.74
C THR A 148 14.37 -26.52 -11.15
N ALA A 149 13.87 -25.38 -11.64
CA ALA A 149 13.37 -25.25 -13.00
C ALA A 149 14.51 -25.42 -14.01
N PRO A 150 14.30 -26.18 -15.10
CA PRO A 150 15.26 -26.25 -16.20
C PRO A 150 15.50 -24.85 -16.78
N PRO A 151 16.74 -24.50 -17.20
CA PRO A 151 16.96 -23.26 -17.93
C PRO A 151 16.06 -23.25 -19.16
N ALA A 152 15.36 -22.12 -19.39
CA ALA A 152 14.52 -21.96 -20.57
C ALA A 152 15.36 -22.26 -21.82
N PRO A 153 14.85 -23.04 -22.79
CA PRO A 153 15.57 -23.29 -24.02
C PRO A 153 15.92 -21.93 -24.65
N ALA A 154 17.20 -21.73 -24.95
CA ALA A 154 17.62 -20.57 -25.73
C ALA A 154 16.74 -20.52 -26.98
N ALA A 155 16.04 -19.40 -27.18
CA ALA A 155 15.37 -19.16 -28.44
C ALA A 155 16.46 -19.29 -29.53
N ALA A 156 16.37 -20.36 -30.31
CA ALA A 156 17.23 -20.56 -31.46
C ALA A 156 16.83 -19.49 -32.49
N ASP A 157 17.80 -18.61 -32.78
CA ASP A 157 17.94 -17.64 -33.89
C ASP A 157 16.66 -17.21 -34.65
#